data_AF-A0AAT9I8N0-F1
#
_entry.id   AF-A0AAT9I8N0-F1
#
_cell.length_a   1.000
_cell.length_b   1.000
_cell.length_c   1.000
_cell.angle_alpha   90.00
_cell.angle_beta   90.00
_cell.angle_gamma   90.00
#
_symmetry.space_group_name_H-M   'P 1'
#
loop_
_entity.id
_entity.type
_entity.pdbx_description
1 polymer ?
#
loop_
_entity_poly.entity_id
_entity_poly.type
_entity_poly.pdbx_seq_one_letter_code
_entity_poly.pdbx_strand_id
1 'polypeptide(L)'
;MKQENYFHHNLESGKLDVFLTKSFYESLDQNQKKVFRTYCRWSRYQVCWISKGKAENCHFLKGELAAMGFVDAGTKGEKISFEEQVNKEKSRAARRAENAERKAGRAEQHSDDLYRKAKDMAAVIPFGQPIHIGHHSEKRDRNYRDKIHNTFGKSFAEAEKAEHYNSKAETARRAAEGAKYSSPRYLTNRIKESQKHIRICERRLSGKYNPGSPVVEISETSKEFYQKRIGEESEKLDYYKKRMKEINPEWSENLKASAKRNKGKSL
;
A
#
# COMPACT_ATOMS: atom_id res chain seq x y z
N MET A 1 -13.46 -14.48 -30.28
CA MET A 1 -13.41 -15.36 -29.10
C MET A 1 -12.58 -14.66 -28.02
N LYS A 2 -13.10 -14.50 -26.79
CA LYS A 2 -12.26 -14.00 -25.69
C LYS A 2 -11.25 -15.10 -25.37
N GLN A 3 -9.95 -14.81 -25.42
CA GLN A 3 -8.94 -15.74 -24.93
C GLN A 3 -9.26 -16.06 -23.47
N GLU A 4 -9.39 -17.35 -23.16
CA GLU A 4 -9.88 -17.79 -21.85
C GLU A 4 -8.80 -17.67 -20.76
N ASN A 5 -7.52 -17.86 -21.12
CA ASN A 5 -6.37 -17.79 -20.22
C ASN A 5 -5.25 -16.96 -20.86
N TYR A 6 -5.06 -15.74 -20.36
CA TYR A 6 -4.05 -14.81 -20.88
C TYR A 6 -3.54 -13.89 -19.77
N PHE A 7 -2.41 -13.26 -20.00
CA PHE A 7 -1.93 -12.17 -19.16
C PHE A 7 -1.56 -10.96 -20.01
N HIS A 8 -1.57 -9.77 -19.42
CA HIS A 8 -1.05 -8.57 -20.06
C HIS A 8 -0.27 -7.72 -19.06
N HIS A 9 0.62 -6.89 -19.58
CA HIS A 9 1.31 -5.88 -18.80
C HIS A 9 0.42 -4.63 -18.67
N ASN A 10 -0.07 -4.38 -17.47
CA ASN A 10 -0.81 -3.18 -17.14
C ASN A 10 0.17 -2.02 -16.94
N LEU A 11 0.24 -1.11 -17.92
CA LEU A 11 1.21 0.00 -17.94
C LEU A 11 0.92 1.05 -16.86
N GLU A 12 -0.34 1.19 -16.45
CA GLU A 12 -0.72 2.12 -15.39
C GLU A 12 -0.21 1.68 -14.02
N SER A 13 -0.27 0.38 -13.72
CA SER A 13 0.20 -0.19 -12.45
C SER A 13 1.63 -0.71 -12.49
N GLY A 14 2.18 -0.94 -13.68
CA GLY A 14 3.46 -1.61 -13.93
C GLY A 14 3.48 -3.10 -13.52
N LYS A 15 2.32 -3.75 -13.46
CA LYS A 15 2.13 -5.13 -12.98
C LYS A 15 1.57 -6.03 -14.08
N LEU A 16 1.61 -7.34 -13.86
CA LEU A 16 0.95 -8.32 -14.71
C LEU A 16 -0.46 -8.57 -14.18
N ASP A 17 -1.44 -8.42 -15.06
CA ASP A 17 -2.81 -8.81 -14.80
C ASP A 17 -3.05 -10.15 -15.53
N VAL A 18 -3.32 -11.20 -14.75
CA VAL A 18 -3.45 -12.58 -15.21
C VAL A 18 -4.90 -13.02 -15.12
N PHE A 19 -5.51 -13.32 -16.26
CA PHE A 19 -6.90 -13.72 -16.42
C PHE A 19 -6.95 -15.21 -16.70
N LEU A 20 -7.77 -15.92 -15.94
CA LEU A 20 -8.04 -17.33 -16.14
C LEU A 20 -9.45 -17.67 -15.69
N THR A 21 -10.00 -18.74 -16.26
CA THR A 21 -11.32 -19.24 -15.88
C THR A 21 -11.27 -20.03 -14.58
N LYS A 22 -12.41 -20.12 -13.88
CA LYS A 22 -12.51 -20.88 -12.63
C LYS A 22 -12.24 -22.38 -12.86
N SER A 23 -12.79 -22.95 -13.94
CA SER A 23 -12.56 -24.35 -14.32
C SER A 23 -11.08 -24.63 -14.56
N PHE A 24 -10.38 -23.72 -15.26
CA PHE A 24 -8.94 -23.84 -15.47
C PHE A 24 -8.17 -23.77 -14.14
N TYR A 25 -8.52 -22.85 -13.25
CA TYR A 25 -7.88 -22.79 -11.92
C TYR A 25 -8.07 -24.10 -11.15
N GLU A 26 -9.25 -24.70 -11.22
CA GLU A 26 -9.59 -25.92 -10.50
C GLU A 26 -8.81 -27.12 -11.03
N SER A 27 -8.55 -27.20 -12.35
CA SER A 27 -7.74 -28.24 -12.97
C SER A 27 -6.24 -28.16 -12.68
N LEU A 28 -5.73 -27.01 -12.21
CA LEU A 28 -4.31 -26.86 -11.86
C LEU A 28 -3.91 -27.76 -10.68
N ASP A 29 -2.68 -28.27 -10.72
CA ASP A 29 -2.09 -29.00 -9.60
C ASP A 29 -1.78 -28.07 -8.40
N GLN A 30 -1.38 -28.65 -7.27
CA GLN A 30 -1.11 -27.87 -6.05
C GLN A 30 0.12 -26.95 -6.18
N ASN A 31 1.13 -27.34 -6.95
CA ASN A 31 2.34 -26.54 -7.18
C ASN A 31 2.03 -25.33 -8.07
N GLN A 32 1.27 -25.53 -9.14
CA GLN A 32 0.77 -24.47 -10.02
C GLN A 32 -0.11 -23.49 -9.22
N LYS A 33 -1.07 -23.99 -8.42
CA LYS A 33 -1.88 -23.14 -7.52
C LYS A 33 -1.02 -22.35 -6.53
N LYS A 34 0.09 -22.93 -6.04
CA LYS A 34 1.04 -22.27 -5.14
C LYS A 34 1.76 -21.10 -5.83
N VAL A 35 2.06 -21.17 -7.13
CA VAL A 35 2.64 -20.05 -7.89
C VAL A 35 1.75 -18.81 -7.79
N PHE A 36 0.44 -18.95 -8.07
CA PHE A 36 -0.51 -17.83 -7.98
C PHE A 36 -0.60 -17.24 -6.57
N ARG A 37 -0.67 -18.07 -5.53
CA ARG A 37 -0.74 -17.60 -4.13
C ARG A 37 0.54 -16.88 -3.70
N THR A 38 1.68 -17.35 -4.18
CA THR A 38 3.01 -16.83 -3.82
C THR A 38 3.32 -15.53 -4.56
N TYR A 39 3.11 -15.48 -5.88
CA TYR A 39 3.55 -14.36 -6.72
C TYR A 39 2.44 -13.38 -7.09
N CYS A 40 1.17 -13.74 -6.90
CA CYS A 40 0.04 -12.91 -7.28
C CYS A 40 -0.90 -12.62 -6.09
N ARG A 41 -1.80 -11.66 -6.30
CA ARG A 41 -2.89 -11.32 -5.41
C ARG A 41 -4.18 -11.26 -6.22
N TRP A 42 -5.21 -11.94 -5.74
CA TRP A 42 -6.53 -11.84 -6.35
C TRP A 42 -7.12 -10.43 -6.17
N SER A 43 -7.53 -9.82 -7.28
CA SER A 43 -8.24 -8.54 -7.32
C SER A 43 -9.72 -8.79 -7.55
N ARG A 44 -10.55 -8.44 -6.56
CA ARG A 44 -12.01 -8.53 -6.70
C ARG A 44 -12.57 -7.48 -7.67
N TYR A 45 -11.85 -6.38 -7.89
CA TYR A 45 -12.32 -5.28 -8.75
C TYR A 45 -12.09 -5.57 -10.23
N GLN A 46 -10.92 -6.10 -10.59
CA GLN A 46 -10.58 -6.48 -11.97
C GLN A 46 -10.92 -7.94 -12.29
N VAL A 47 -11.28 -8.72 -11.27
CA VAL A 47 -11.60 -10.15 -11.38
C VAL A 47 -10.44 -10.93 -12.03
N CYS A 48 -9.23 -10.68 -11.55
CA CYS A 48 -8.01 -11.29 -12.07
C CYS A 48 -6.93 -11.40 -10.98
N TRP A 49 -5.87 -12.17 -11.26
CA TRP A 49 -4.68 -12.24 -10.43
C TRP A 49 -3.70 -11.14 -10.83
N ILE A 50 -3.33 -10.27 -9.89
CA ILE A 50 -2.35 -9.20 -10.12
C ILE A 50 -1.01 -9.62 -9.53
N SER A 51 0.10 -9.48 -10.27
CA SER A 51 1.44 -9.76 -9.75
C SER A 51 1.79 -8.90 -8.53
N LYS A 52 2.49 -9.50 -7.56
CA LYS A 52 3.04 -8.79 -6.39
C LYS A 52 4.18 -7.87 -6.82
N GLY A 53 5.10 -8.39 -7.64
CA GLY A 53 6.21 -7.64 -8.24
C GLY A 53 5.82 -6.84 -9.50
N LYS A 54 6.74 -5.99 -9.95
CA LYS A 54 6.61 -5.30 -11.25
C LYS A 54 6.79 -6.27 -12.41
N ALA A 55 6.04 -6.06 -13.49
CA ALA A 55 6.05 -6.94 -14.66
C ALA A 55 7.46 -7.15 -15.26
N GLU A 56 8.32 -6.13 -15.16
CA GLU A 56 9.72 -6.18 -15.60
C GLU A 56 10.55 -7.22 -14.83
N ASN A 57 10.29 -7.40 -13.53
CA ASN A 57 11.04 -8.31 -12.66
C ASN A 57 10.35 -9.68 -12.50
N CYS A 58 9.18 -9.87 -13.11
CA CYS A 58 8.38 -11.09 -12.99
C CYS A 58 8.79 -12.18 -14.00
N HIS A 59 10.10 -12.37 -14.22
CA HIS A 59 10.61 -13.36 -15.19
C HIS A 59 10.14 -14.79 -14.87
N PHE A 60 10.28 -15.20 -13.61
CA PHE A 60 9.83 -16.52 -13.15
C PHE A 60 8.33 -16.74 -13.40
N LEU A 61 7.49 -15.78 -12.96
CA LEU A 61 6.04 -15.88 -13.16
C LEU A 61 5.66 -15.93 -14.65
N LYS A 62 6.31 -15.13 -15.51
CA LYS A 62 6.08 -15.19 -16.95
C LYS A 62 6.43 -16.57 -17.54
N GLY A 63 7.54 -17.16 -17.10
CA GLY A 63 7.95 -18.51 -17.50
C GLY A 63 6.93 -19.56 -17.08
N GLU A 64 6.47 -19.52 -15.83
CA GLU A 64 5.43 -20.41 -15.31
C GLU A 64 4.10 -20.27 -16.06
N LEU A 65 3.67 -19.03 -16.35
CA LEU A 65 2.45 -18.78 -17.11
C LEU A 65 2.57 -19.31 -18.55
N ALA A 66 3.71 -19.11 -19.21
CA ALA A 66 3.96 -19.67 -20.53
C ALA A 66 3.95 -21.21 -20.51
N ALA A 67 4.56 -21.84 -19.50
CA ALA A 67 4.55 -23.28 -19.31
C ALA A 67 3.12 -23.84 -19.06
N MET A 68 2.27 -23.06 -18.38
CA MET A 68 0.84 -23.36 -18.19
C MET A 68 -0.03 -23.04 -19.41
N GLY A 69 0.55 -22.58 -20.53
CA GLY A 69 -0.17 -22.30 -21.78
C GLY A 69 -0.90 -20.96 -21.82
N PHE A 70 -0.57 -20.01 -20.94
CA PHE A 70 -1.13 -18.66 -21.02
C PHE A 70 -0.58 -17.89 -22.22
N VAL A 71 -1.46 -17.15 -22.89
CA VAL A 71 -1.09 -16.24 -23.97
C VAL A 71 -0.67 -14.87 -23.41
N ASP A 72 0.44 -14.32 -23.90
CA ASP A 72 0.81 -12.93 -23.65
C ASP A 72 0.00 -12.00 -24.57
N ALA A 73 -0.95 -11.27 -24.00
CA ALA A 73 -1.80 -10.32 -24.72
C ALA A 73 -1.15 -8.91 -24.84
N GLY A 74 0.14 -8.78 -24.52
CA GLY A 74 0.90 -7.55 -24.69
C GLY A 74 0.66 -6.54 -23.58
N THR A 75 0.64 -5.25 -23.93
CA THR A 75 0.48 -4.13 -22.99
C THR A 75 -0.93 -3.58 -23.00
N LYS A 76 -1.45 -3.20 -21.83
CA LYS A 76 -2.75 -2.54 -21.69
C LYS A 76 -2.65 -1.23 -20.92
N GLY A 77 -3.41 -0.24 -21.41
CA GLY A 77 -3.49 1.09 -20.84
C GLY A 77 -2.24 1.91 -21.13
N GLU A 78 -2.19 3.10 -20.55
CA GLU A 78 -1.06 4.01 -20.70
C GLU A 78 -0.31 4.13 -19.38
N LYS A 79 0.97 4.47 -19.50
CA LYS A 79 1.80 4.71 -18.34
C LYS A 79 1.50 6.10 -17.81
N ILE A 80 1.02 6.16 -16.57
CA ILE A 80 0.80 7.41 -15.85
C ILE A 80 2.10 7.98 -15.32
N SER A 81 2.18 9.31 -15.30
CA SER A 81 3.32 10.06 -14.76
C SER A 81 3.55 9.75 -13.29
N PHE A 82 4.76 10.01 -12.79
CA PHE A 82 5.05 9.78 -11.37
C PHE A 82 4.14 10.61 -10.43
N GLU A 83 3.81 11.85 -10.79
CA GLU A 83 2.91 12.71 -9.99
C GLU A 83 1.49 12.14 -9.94
N GLU A 84 0.96 11.65 -11.06
CA GLU A 84 -0.33 10.96 -11.11
C GLU A 84 -0.34 9.67 -10.28
N GLN A 85 0.76 8.88 -10.32
CA GLN A 85 0.91 7.70 -9.48
C GLN A 85 0.80 8.05 -7.99
N VAL A 86 1.46 9.14 -7.58
CA VAL A 86 1.39 9.64 -6.21
C VAL A 86 -0.03 10.10 -5.86
N ASN A 87 -0.69 10.85 -6.75
CA ASN A 87 -2.07 11.29 -6.53
C ASN A 87 -3.05 10.12 -6.42
N LYS A 88 -2.87 9.06 -7.22
CA LYS A 88 -3.67 7.84 -7.13
C LYS A 88 -3.42 7.08 -5.82
N GLU A 89 -2.17 7.04 -5.33
CA GLU A 89 -1.84 6.51 -4.00
C GLU A 89 -2.54 7.29 -2.89
N LYS A 90 -2.48 8.63 -2.94
CA LYS A 90 -3.14 9.54 -2.00
C LYS A 90 -4.66 9.36 -1.99
N SER A 91 -5.29 9.30 -3.17
CA SER A 91 -6.73 9.04 -3.32
C SER A 91 -7.15 7.69 -2.73
N ARG A 92 -6.38 6.62 -3.00
CA ARG A 92 -6.61 5.30 -2.38
C ARG A 92 -6.44 5.32 -0.87
N ALA A 93 -5.52 6.13 -0.34
CA ALA A 93 -5.36 6.31 1.11
C ALA A 93 -6.53 7.10 1.71
N ALA A 94 -7.02 8.15 1.04
CA ALA A 94 -8.20 8.91 1.47
C ALA A 94 -9.44 8.01 1.59
N ARG A 95 -9.71 7.19 0.56
CA ARG A 95 -10.81 6.21 0.61
C ARG A 95 -10.65 5.18 1.73
N ARG A 96 -9.42 4.82 2.10
CA ARG A 96 -9.17 3.93 3.25
C ARG A 96 -9.44 4.63 4.58
N ALA A 97 -9.09 5.92 4.70
CA ALA A 97 -9.39 6.73 5.87
C ALA A 97 -10.90 6.83 6.10
N GLU A 98 -11.64 7.29 5.10
CA GLU A 98 -13.10 7.43 5.15
C GLU A 98 -13.80 6.10 5.54
N ASN A 99 -13.35 4.99 4.94
CA ASN A 99 -13.89 3.67 5.29
C ASN A 99 -13.56 3.23 6.71
N ALA A 100 -12.41 3.63 7.26
CA ALA A 100 -12.05 3.33 8.63
C ALA A 100 -12.85 4.21 9.61
N GLU A 101 -13.03 5.50 9.32
CA GLU A 101 -13.86 6.43 10.11
C GLU A 101 -15.30 5.96 10.20
N ARG A 102 -15.90 5.58 9.06
CA ARG A 102 -17.25 5.00 9.03
C ARG A 102 -17.37 3.73 9.88
N LYS A 103 -16.30 2.93 9.97
CA LYS A 103 -16.29 1.73 10.82
C LYS A 103 -16.12 2.08 12.29
N ALA A 104 -15.31 3.08 12.61
CA ALA A 104 -15.14 3.59 13.96
C ALA A 104 -16.46 4.14 14.50
N GLY A 105 -17.11 5.05 13.76
CA GLY A 105 -18.40 5.62 14.19
C GLY A 105 -19.51 4.59 14.36
N ARG A 106 -19.54 3.54 13.53
CA ARG A 106 -20.48 2.41 13.72
C ARG A 106 -20.19 1.60 14.98
N ALA A 107 -18.92 1.37 15.30
CA ALA A 107 -18.52 0.64 16.50
C ALA A 107 -18.78 1.46 17.77
N GLU A 108 -18.52 2.77 17.71
CA GLU A 108 -18.83 3.72 18.78
C GLU A 108 -20.33 3.78 19.07
N GLN A 109 -21.17 3.93 18.04
CA GLN A 109 -22.62 3.89 18.18
C GLN A 109 -23.09 2.56 18.83
N HIS A 110 -22.52 1.43 18.39
CA HIS A 110 -22.87 0.13 18.95
C HIS A 110 -22.42 0.00 20.41
N SER A 111 -21.24 0.53 20.76
CA SER A 111 -20.75 0.59 22.14
C SER A 111 -21.72 1.37 23.02
N ASP A 112 -22.11 2.57 22.60
CA ASP A 112 -23.03 3.43 23.34
C ASP A 112 -24.40 2.78 23.55
N ASP A 113 -24.94 2.15 22.51
CA ASP A 113 -26.24 1.47 22.59
C ASP A 113 -26.18 0.28 23.55
N LEU A 114 -25.11 -0.53 23.50
CA LEU A 114 -24.90 -1.64 24.44
C LEU A 114 -24.69 -1.14 25.87
N TYR A 115 -23.94 -0.05 26.05
CA TYR A 115 -23.68 0.54 27.36
C TYR A 115 -24.97 1.05 27.98
N ARG A 116 -25.78 1.82 27.22
CA ARG A 116 -27.11 2.29 27.66
C ARG A 116 -28.00 1.11 28.04
N LYS A 117 -28.07 0.08 27.20
CA LYS A 117 -28.83 -1.13 27.48
C LYS A 117 -28.37 -1.84 28.76
N ALA A 118 -27.07 -2.00 28.97
CA ALA A 118 -26.54 -2.62 30.17
C ALA A 118 -26.84 -1.77 31.43
N LYS A 119 -26.74 -0.45 31.31
CA LYS A 119 -27.10 0.50 32.36
C LYS A 119 -28.58 0.42 32.72
N ASP A 120 -29.47 0.40 31.74
CA ASP A 120 -30.91 0.28 31.95
C ASP A 120 -31.26 -1.06 32.60
N MET A 121 -30.62 -2.15 32.18
CA MET A 121 -30.79 -3.45 32.83
C MET A 121 -30.31 -3.45 34.29
N ALA A 122 -29.18 -2.80 34.57
CA ALA A 122 -28.62 -2.68 35.90
C ALA A 122 -29.49 -1.82 36.83
N ALA A 123 -30.11 -0.75 36.31
CA ALA A 123 -30.96 0.15 37.07
C ALA A 123 -32.21 -0.53 37.66
N VAL A 124 -32.61 -1.70 37.13
CA VAL A 124 -33.70 -2.52 37.69
C VAL A 124 -33.32 -3.15 39.04
N ILE A 125 -32.03 -3.31 39.34
CA ILE A 125 -31.55 -3.88 40.59
C ILE A 125 -31.25 -2.74 41.57
N PRO A 126 -32.01 -2.60 42.68
CA PRO A 126 -31.68 -1.69 43.76
C PRO A 126 -30.22 -1.82 44.22
N PHE A 127 -29.58 -0.66 44.43
CA PHE A 127 -28.19 -0.62 44.88
C PHE A 127 -28.03 -1.33 46.23
N GLY A 128 -27.02 -2.20 46.32
CA GLY A 128 -26.72 -2.97 47.53
C GLY A 128 -27.62 -4.19 47.77
N GLN A 129 -28.56 -4.52 46.87
CA GLN A 129 -29.39 -5.71 47.03
C GLN A 129 -28.56 -7.00 46.94
N PRO A 130 -28.49 -7.83 48.00
CA PRO A 130 -27.74 -9.08 47.98
C PRO A 130 -28.44 -10.16 47.14
N ILE A 131 -27.68 -11.18 46.73
CA ILE A 131 -28.24 -12.39 46.13
C ILE A 131 -28.80 -13.26 47.25
N HIS A 132 -30.07 -13.66 47.16
CA HIS A 132 -30.68 -14.59 48.11
C HIS A 132 -30.24 -16.03 47.82
N ILE A 133 -29.13 -16.45 48.45
CA ILE A 133 -28.55 -17.79 48.29
C ILE A 133 -29.52 -18.86 48.83
N GLY A 134 -29.74 -19.92 48.07
CA GLY A 134 -30.64 -21.03 48.42
C GLY A 134 -32.12 -20.79 48.10
N HIS A 135 -32.49 -19.60 47.61
CA HIS A 135 -33.87 -19.28 47.23
C HIS A 135 -34.18 -19.71 45.78
N HIS A 136 -35.42 -20.03 45.47
CA HIS A 136 -35.83 -20.48 44.13
C HIS A 136 -35.55 -19.45 43.01
N SER A 137 -35.40 -18.17 43.34
CA SER A 137 -35.07 -17.08 42.41
C SER A 137 -33.56 -16.88 42.18
N GLU A 138 -32.68 -17.50 42.97
CA GLU A 138 -31.23 -17.27 42.95
C GLU A 138 -30.65 -17.43 41.55
N LYS A 139 -30.97 -18.54 40.87
CA LYS A 139 -30.46 -18.84 39.53
C LYS A 139 -30.85 -17.77 38.51
N ARG A 140 -32.07 -17.26 38.59
CA ARG A 140 -32.57 -16.21 37.68
C ARG A 140 -31.83 -14.90 37.93
N ASP A 141 -31.62 -14.55 39.19
CA ASP A 141 -30.97 -13.33 39.62
C ASP A 141 -29.48 -13.29 39.23
N ARG A 142 -28.76 -14.41 39.42
CA ARG A 142 -27.37 -14.59 38.93
C ARG A 142 -27.29 -14.44 37.41
N ASN A 143 -28.10 -15.19 36.67
CA ASN A 143 -28.12 -15.12 35.21
C ASN A 143 -28.42 -13.70 34.69
N TYR A 144 -29.28 -12.94 35.37
CA TYR A 144 -29.60 -11.57 35.00
C TYR A 144 -28.41 -10.63 35.22
N ARG A 145 -27.74 -10.71 36.38
CA ARG A 145 -26.49 -9.97 36.64
C ARG A 145 -25.37 -10.34 35.68
N ASP A 146 -25.21 -11.62 35.36
CA ASP A 146 -24.24 -12.09 34.37
C ASP A 146 -24.53 -11.51 32.98
N LYS A 147 -25.82 -11.42 32.59
CA LYS A 147 -26.23 -10.81 31.33
C LYS A 147 -25.89 -9.32 31.28
N ILE A 148 -26.05 -8.59 32.38
CA ILE A 148 -25.63 -7.18 32.50
C ILE A 148 -24.12 -7.09 32.30
N HIS A 149 -23.33 -7.85 33.05
CA HIS A 149 -21.88 -7.86 32.97
C HIS A 149 -21.39 -8.18 31.55
N ASN A 150 -21.97 -9.21 30.92
CA ASN A 150 -21.64 -9.58 29.54
C ASN A 150 -22.03 -8.49 28.52
N THR A 151 -23.09 -7.74 28.78
CA THR A 151 -23.50 -6.63 27.89
C THR A 151 -22.54 -5.45 28.02
N PHE A 152 -22.10 -5.11 29.23
CA PHE A 152 -21.01 -4.14 29.44
C PHE A 152 -19.69 -4.60 28.81
N GLY A 153 -19.32 -5.88 28.97
CA GLY A 153 -18.12 -6.42 28.32
C GLY A 153 -18.15 -6.26 26.80
N LYS A 154 -19.33 -6.45 26.18
CA LYS A 154 -19.50 -6.21 24.74
C LYS A 154 -19.44 -4.73 24.36
N SER A 155 -19.96 -3.81 25.18
CA SER A 155 -19.82 -2.37 24.91
C SER A 155 -18.36 -1.96 24.91
N PHE A 156 -17.59 -2.40 25.91
CA PHE A 156 -16.16 -2.07 25.97
C PHE A 156 -15.36 -2.67 24.81
N ALA A 157 -15.66 -3.91 24.40
CA ALA A 157 -15.04 -4.50 23.21
C ALA A 157 -15.34 -3.72 21.92
N GLU A 158 -16.56 -3.18 21.76
CA GLU A 158 -16.89 -2.33 20.61
C GLU A 158 -16.25 -0.94 20.72
N ALA A 159 -16.07 -0.39 21.92
CA ALA A 159 -15.30 0.84 22.14
C ALA A 159 -13.82 0.68 21.74
N GLU A 160 -13.15 -0.39 22.17
CA GLU A 160 -11.77 -0.71 21.77
C GLU A 160 -11.66 -0.88 20.24
N LYS A 161 -12.65 -1.52 19.62
CA LYS A 161 -12.72 -1.67 18.18
C LYS A 161 -12.89 -0.32 17.47
N ALA A 162 -13.66 0.61 18.04
CA ALA A 162 -13.78 1.97 17.53
C ALA A 162 -12.43 2.69 17.57
N GLU A 163 -11.71 2.62 18.69
CA GLU A 163 -10.37 3.19 18.84
C GLU A 163 -9.38 2.62 17.82
N HIS A 164 -9.38 1.29 17.64
CA HIS A 164 -8.54 0.65 16.64
C HIS A 164 -8.83 1.18 15.21
N TYR A 165 -10.10 1.36 14.85
CA TYR A 165 -10.46 1.94 13.55
C TYR A 165 -10.11 3.44 13.44
N ASN A 166 -10.19 4.21 14.53
CA ASN A 166 -9.74 5.60 14.59
C ASN A 166 -8.22 5.71 14.33
N SER A 167 -7.41 4.89 15.00
CA SER A 167 -5.96 4.84 14.76
C SER A 167 -5.62 4.46 13.30
N LYS A 168 -6.38 3.52 12.74
CA LYS A 168 -6.26 3.13 11.33
C LYS A 168 -6.66 4.25 10.37
N ALA A 169 -7.71 5.00 10.69
CA ALA A 169 -8.13 6.16 9.92
C ALA A 169 -7.05 7.23 9.91
N GLU A 170 -6.49 7.57 11.08
CA GLU A 170 -5.42 8.55 11.24
C GLU A 170 -4.19 8.19 10.39
N THR A 171 -3.75 6.94 10.47
CA THR A 171 -2.62 6.45 9.66
C THR A 171 -2.92 6.58 8.15
N ALA A 172 -4.15 6.29 7.73
CA ALA A 172 -4.57 6.43 6.34
C ALA A 172 -4.70 7.90 5.91
N ARG A 173 -5.15 8.81 6.78
CA ARG A 173 -5.21 10.26 6.53
C ARG A 173 -3.82 10.85 6.30
N ARG A 174 -2.86 10.55 7.19
CA ARG A 174 -1.46 10.98 7.00
C ARG A 174 -0.87 10.50 5.68
N ALA A 175 -1.21 9.28 5.26
CA ALA A 175 -0.82 8.77 3.95
C ALA A 175 -1.53 9.50 2.79
N ALA A 176 -2.82 9.83 2.95
CA ALA A 176 -3.60 10.58 1.99
C ALA A 176 -3.11 12.03 1.80
N GLU A 177 -2.63 12.67 2.87
CA GLU A 177 -1.98 13.97 2.82
C GLU A 177 -0.60 13.91 2.15
N GLY A 178 0.00 12.72 2.09
CA GLY A 178 1.33 12.51 1.55
C GLY A 178 2.43 12.89 2.54
N ALA A 179 2.22 12.66 3.84
CA ALA A 179 3.14 13.07 4.92
C ALA A 179 4.62 12.68 4.68
N LYS A 180 4.89 11.57 3.97
CA LYS A 180 6.25 11.17 3.57
C LYS A 180 6.96 12.23 2.70
N TYR A 181 6.22 12.93 1.85
CA TYR A 181 6.72 14.00 0.98
C TYR A 181 6.79 15.37 1.65
N SER A 182 6.49 15.45 2.95
CA SER A 182 6.69 16.65 3.77
C SER A 182 7.98 16.58 4.58
N SER A 183 8.71 15.45 4.54
CA SER A 183 9.97 15.28 5.28
C SER A 183 11.18 15.64 4.41
N PRO A 184 11.95 16.69 4.76
CA PRO A 184 13.18 17.05 4.03
C PRO A 184 14.21 15.91 3.96
N ARG A 185 14.32 15.10 5.03
CA ARG A 185 15.22 13.94 5.08
C ARG A 185 14.81 12.86 4.08
N TYR A 186 13.51 12.55 4.01
CA TYR A 186 12.99 11.58 3.04
C TYR A 186 13.27 12.03 1.60
N LEU A 187 12.93 13.29 1.28
CA LEU A 187 13.13 13.85 -0.05
C LEU A 187 14.61 13.87 -0.44
N THR A 188 15.49 14.31 0.46
CA THR A 188 16.95 14.31 0.23
C THR A 188 17.48 12.92 -0.11
N ASN A 189 17.02 11.87 0.59
CA ASN A 189 17.44 10.50 0.30
C ASN A 189 16.93 10.02 -1.06
N ARG A 190 15.65 10.30 -1.39
CA ARG A 190 15.06 9.92 -2.68
C ARG A 190 15.71 10.66 -3.86
N ILE A 191 16.02 11.93 -3.71
CA ILE A 191 16.78 12.71 -4.70
C ILE A 191 18.13 12.05 -4.98
N LYS A 192 18.90 11.69 -3.93
CA LYS A 192 20.18 11.00 -4.08
C LYS A 192 20.06 9.64 -4.77
N GLU A 193 19.02 8.87 -4.44
CA GLU A 193 18.75 7.56 -5.07
C GLU A 193 18.45 7.71 -6.56
N SER A 194 17.53 8.62 -6.93
CA SER A 194 17.18 8.85 -8.34
C SER A 194 18.38 9.38 -9.13
N GLN A 195 19.14 10.34 -8.60
CA GLN A 195 20.40 10.79 -9.21
C GLN A 195 21.42 9.66 -9.39
N LYS A 196 21.54 8.72 -8.42
CA LYS A 196 22.42 7.56 -8.55
C LYS A 196 21.93 6.63 -9.66
N HIS A 197 20.63 6.36 -9.75
CA HIS A 197 20.07 5.51 -10.80
C HIS A 197 20.26 6.10 -12.19
N ILE A 198 19.99 7.40 -12.37
CA ILE A 198 20.23 8.12 -13.62
C ILE A 198 21.69 7.96 -14.04
N ARG A 199 22.65 8.30 -13.17
CA ARG A 199 24.09 8.17 -13.45
C ARG A 199 24.50 6.74 -13.85
N ILE A 200 23.92 5.72 -13.21
CA ILE A 200 24.20 4.32 -13.57
C ILE A 200 23.62 4.00 -14.95
N CYS A 201 22.39 4.44 -15.24
CA CYS A 201 21.75 4.19 -16.53
C CYS A 201 22.44 4.95 -17.66
N GLU A 202 22.84 6.21 -17.47
CA GLU A 202 23.61 7.00 -18.43
C GLU A 202 24.97 6.35 -18.74
N ARG A 203 25.68 5.89 -17.69
CA ARG A 203 26.95 5.19 -17.86
C ARG A 203 26.76 3.91 -18.67
N ARG A 204 25.73 3.14 -18.31
CA ARG A 204 25.39 1.92 -19.05
C ARG A 204 24.98 2.26 -20.47
N LEU A 205 24.21 3.31 -20.73
CA LEU A 205 23.86 3.76 -22.08
C LEU A 205 25.10 4.14 -22.90
N SER A 206 26.17 4.63 -22.27
CA SER A 206 27.45 4.95 -22.92
C SER A 206 28.35 3.76 -23.25
N GLY A 207 27.91 2.51 -23.03
CA GLY A 207 28.73 1.32 -23.28
C GLY A 207 29.61 0.88 -22.11
N LYS A 208 29.60 1.61 -20.98
CA LYS A 208 30.48 1.33 -19.83
C LYS A 208 29.74 0.57 -18.73
N TYR A 209 30.23 -0.63 -18.41
CA TYR A 209 29.68 -1.40 -17.29
C TYR A 209 30.01 -0.76 -15.93
N ASN A 210 31.31 -0.56 -15.67
CA ASN A 210 31.83 0.11 -14.46
C ASN A 210 32.68 1.34 -14.81
N PRO A 211 32.97 2.21 -13.84
CA PRO A 211 34.00 3.24 -14.02
C PRO A 211 35.33 2.58 -14.45
N GLY A 212 35.85 2.97 -15.60
CA GLY A 212 37.11 2.44 -16.15
C GLY A 212 36.98 1.22 -17.07
N SER A 213 35.79 0.62 -17.22
CA SER A 213 35.58 -0.43 -18.21
C SER A 213 35.71 0.13 -19.65
N PRO A 214 36.17 -0.69 -20.62
CA PRO A 214 36.14 -0.31 -22.02
C PRO A 214 34.69 -0.07 -22.47
N VAL A 215 34.54 0.79 -23.47
CA VAL A 215 33.25 1.05 -24.11
C VAL A 215 32.92 -0.14 -24.99
N VAL A 216 31.79 -0.80 -24.72
CA VAL A 216 31.26 -1.89 -25.53
C VAL A 216 29.99 -1.41 -26.22
N GLU A 217 29.79 -1.81 -27.47
CA GLU A 217 28.55 -1.52 -28.19
C GLU A 217 27.36 -2.22 -27.53
N ILE A 218 26.24 -1.50 -27.46
CA ILE A 218 25.03 -1.95 -26.80
C ILE A 218 23.95 -2.19 -27.83
N SER A 219 23.21 -3.28 -27.67
CA SER A 219 22.03 -3.59 -28.49
C SER A 219 20.99 -2.49 -28.41
N GLU A 220 20.24 -2.29 -29.49
CA GLU A 220 19.22 -1.24 -29.56
C GLU A 220 18.15 -1.40 -28.46
N THR A 221 17.73 -2.65 -28.19
CA THR A 221 16.77 -2.97 -27.12
C THR A 221 17.29 -2.56 -25.73
N SER A 222 18.59 -2.67 -25.49
CA SER A 222 19.20 -2.25 -24.24
C SER A 222 19.33 -0.73 -24.14
N LYS A 223 19.57 -0.03 -25.25
CA LYS A 223 19.56 1.45 -25.28
C LYS A 223 18.17 1.98 -24.94
N GLU A 224 17.14 1.47 -25.60
CA GLU A 224 15.74 1.82 -25.34
C GLU A 224 15.36 1.59 -23.87
N PHE A 225 15.79 0.45 -23.31
CA PHE A 225 15.57 0.13 -21.90
C PHE A 225 16.20 1.18 -20.96
N TYR A 226 17.47 1.54 -21.16
CA TYR A 226 18.13 2.52 -20.31
C TYR A 226 17.57 3.93 -20.50
N GLN A 227 17.25 4.34 -21.73
CA GLN A 227 16.62 5.64 -22.00
C GLN A 227 15.27 5.76 -21.28
N LYS A 228 14.42 4.74 -21.40
CA LYS A 228 13.13 4.68 -20.68
C LYS A 228 13.33 4.78 -19.17
N ARG A 229 14.31 4.06 -18.63
CA ARG A 229 14.62 4.07 -17.19
C ARG A 229 15.15 5.42 -16.71
N ILE A 230 15.94 6.12 -17.54
CA ILE A 230 16.40 7.48 -17.26
C ILE A 230 15.20 8.42 -17.18
N GLY A 231 14.31 8.42 -18.19
CA GLY A 231 13.11 9.25 -18.17
C GLY A 231 12.26 9.05 -16.91
N GLU A 232 12.04 7.79 -16.51
CA GLU A 232 11.32 7.44 -15.27
C GLU A 232 11.96 7.99 -13.99
N GLU A 233 13.28 7.89 -13.88
CA GLU A 233 13.99 8.36 -12.69
C GLU A 233 14.13 9.87 -12.70
N SER A 234 14.16 10.51 -13.87
CA SER A 234 14.11 11.97 -14.02
C SER A 234 12.77 12.54 -13.59
N GLU A 235 11.64 11.96 -14.00
CA GLU A 235 10.30 12.37 -13.52
C GLU A 235 10.20 12.32 -11.98
N LYS A 236 10.71 11.25 -11.37
CA LYS A 236 10.77 11.12 -9.90
C LYS A 236 11.64 12.20 -9.29
N LEU A 237 12.82 12.42 -9.86
CA LEU A 237 13.77 13.43 -9.39
C LEU A 237 13.14 14.83 -9.41
N ASP A 238 12.46 15.18 -10.50
CA ASP A 238 11.78 16.47 -10.65
C ASP A 238 10.66 16.64 -9.64
N TYR A 239 9.83 15.60 -9.45
CA TYR A 239 8.80 15.61 -8.41
C TYR A 239 9.40 15.83 -7.00
N TYR A 240 10.47 15.09 -6.65
CA TYR A 240 11.08 15.25 -5.33
C TYR A 240 11.75 16.61 -5.14
N LYS A 241 12.39 17.15 -6.17
CA LYS A 241 12.97 18.50 -6.16
C LYS A 241 11.89 19.56 -5.98
N LYS A 242 10.78 19.45 -6.72
CA LYS A 242 9.61 20.33 -6.59
C LYS A 242 9.09 20.33 -5.15
N ARG A 243 8.84 19.16 -4.57
CA ARG A 243 8.41 19.02 -3.16
C ARG A 243 9.42 19.56 -2.16
N MET A 244 10.72 19.42 -2.42
CA MET A 244 11.77 19.95 -1.54
C MET A 244 11.79 21.47 -1.55
N LYS A 245 11.64 22.09 -2.73
CA LYS A 245 11.54 23.55 -2.88
C LYS A 245 10.28 24.12 -2.23
N GLU A 246 9.16 23.41 -2.29
CA GLU A 246 7.93 23.82 -1.60
C GLU A 246 8.11 23.87 -0.07
N ILE A 247 8.95 23.00 0.52
CA ILE A 247 9.25 23.00 1.95
C ILE A 247 10.34 24.02 2.32
N ASN A 248 11.36 24.12 1.47
CA ASN A 248 12.48 25.03 1.65
C ASN A 248 12.77 25.74 0.31
N PRO A 249 12.20 26.93 0.08
CA PRO A 249 12.38 27.68 -1.18
C PRO A 249 13.84 27.99 -1.52
N GLU A 250 14.68 28.19 -0.49
CA GLU A 250 16.12 28.44 -0.60
C GLU A 250 16.94 27.17 -0.88
N TRP A 251 16.29 26.00 -0.91
CA TRP A 251 16.97 24.74 -1.17
C TRP A 251 17.56 24.72 -2.59
N SER A 252 18.87 24.46 -2.66
CA SER A 252 19.59 24.21 -3.90
C SER A 252 20.29 22.86 -3.87
N GLU A 253 20.40 22.24 -5.04
CA GLU A 253 20.98 20.91 -5.22
C GLU A 253 22.48 20.86 -4.84
N ASN A 254 23.17 22.01 -4.86
CA ASN A 254 24.61 22.14 -4.70
C ASN A 254 25.09 22.64 -3.32
N LEU A 255 24.31 22.48 -2.23
CA LEU A 255 24.68 23.00 -0.90
C LEU A 255 26.06 22.52 -0.36
N LYS A 256 26.62 21.42 -0.87
CA LYS A 256 28.02 21.02 -0.57
C LYS A 256 29.08 22.01 -1.08
N ALA A 257 28.80 22.76 -2.15
CA ALA A 257 29.68 23.80 -2.67
C ALA A 257 29.57 25.11 -1.87
N SER A 258 28.38 25.44 -1.35
CA SER A 258 28.14 26.64 -0.55
C SER A 258 28.87 26.60 0.81
N ALA A 259 28.83 25.46 1.51
CA ALA A 259 29.53 25.29 2.79
C ALA A 259 31.08 25.29 2.66
N LYS A 260 31.63 24.93 1.49
CA LYS A 260 33.07 25.07 1.21
C LYS A 260 33.47 26.52 0.89
N ARG A 261 32.58 27.30 0.26
CA ARG A 261 32.83 28.71 -0.08
C ARG A 261 32.84 29.63 1.16
N ASN A 262 31.98 29.38 2.15
CA ASN A 262 31.91 30.21 3.36
C ASN A 262 33.02 29.91 4.39
N LYS A 263 33.77 28.80 4.25
CA LYS A 263 34.95 28.52 5.08
C LYS A 263 36.25 29.17 4.57
N GLY A 264 36.22 29.86 3.43
CA GLY A 264 37.39 30.51 2.83
C GLY A 264 37.35 32.05 2.84
N LYS A 265 36.43 32.66 3.61
CA LYS A 265 36.25 34.13 3.68
C LYS A 265 36.32 34.69 5.11
N SER A 266 36.97 33.99 6.03
CA SER A 266 37.47 34.62 7.26
C SER A 266 38.99 34.72 7.17
N LEU A 267 39.46 35.84 6.65
CA LEU A 267 40.78 36.41 6.92
C LEU A 267 40.53 37.84 7.39
#